data_AF-A0A4P8QLN9-F1
#
_entry.id   AF-A0A4P8QLN9-F1
#
_cell.length_a   1.000
_cell.length_b   1.000
_cell.length_c   1.000
_cell.angle_alpha   90.00
_cell.angle_beta   90.00
_cell.angle_gamma   90.00
#
_symmetry.space_group_name_H-M   'P 1'
#
loop_
_entity.id
_entity.type
_entity.pdbx_description
1 polymer ?
#
loop_
_entity_poly.entity_id
_entity_poly.type
_entity_poly.pdbx_seq_one_letter_code
_entity_poly.pdbx_strand_id
1 'polypeptide(L)'
;MSVDHSSELVSGSMAFSNRLLRLTAGLSQRGPVWQMNPQPVTLNGRAPSIIHASFESLVQSHNGTLGSLWENEHGLNGEFYFEPAYFDLLQQAALSAADLELTVIFGARDQQVETLMLTLQHKTA
;
A
#
# COMPACT_ATOMS: atom_id res chain seq x y z
N MET A 1 15.03 4.18 -32.95
CA MET A 1 14.27 5.04 -32.02
C MET A 1 14.33 4.35 -30.68
N SER A 2 15.23 4.81 -29.81
CA SER A 2 15.27 4.33 -28.43
C SER A 2 14.08 4.99 -27.72
N VAL A 3 13.11 4.18 -27.31
CA VAL A 3 12.08 4.65 -26.38
C VAL A 3 12.82 4.89 -25.08
N ASP A 4 12.91 6.15 -24.68
CA ASP A 4 13.44 6.53 -23.39
C ASP A 4 12.51 5.89 -22.35
N HIS A 5 12.94 4.77 -21.77
CA HIS A 5 12.32 4.24 -20.55
C HIS A 5 12.80 5.13 -19.42
N SER A 6 12.36 6.41 -19.43
CA SER A 6 12.44 7.23 -18.25
C SER A 6 11.70 6.47 -17.16
N SER A 7 12.44 6.00 -16.15
CA SER A 7 11.94 5.36 -14.95
C SER A 7 11.08 6.37 -14.19
N GLU A 8 9.88 6.60 -14.70
CA GLU A 8 9.01 7.65 -14.20
C GLU A 8 8.62 7.29 -12.78
N LEU A 9 8.96 8.20 -11.86
CA LEU A 9 8.62 8.04 -10.45
C LEU A 9 7.11 8.18 -10.32
N VAL A 10 6.42 7.08 -10.03
CA VAL A 10 5.02 7.10 -9.64
C VAL A 10 4.96 7.37 -8.16
N SER A 11 4.36 8.48 -7.75
CA SER A 11 4.14 8.78 -6.34
C SER A 11 2.71 9.21 -6.11
N GLY A 12 2.20 8.89 -4.92
CA GLY A 12 0.80 9.13 -4.61
C GLY A 12 0.45 8.85 -3.17
N SER A 13 -0.83 9.05 -2.87
CA SER A 13 -1.40 8.78 -1.56
C SER A 13 -2.80 8.18 -1.66
N MET A 14 -3.10 7.30 -0.73
CA MET A 14 -4.43 6.74 -0.52
C MET A 14 -4.81 6.90 0.96
N ALA A 15 -6.00 7.44 1.21
CA ALA A 15 -6.57 7.58 2.55
C ALA A 15 -7.85 6.74 2.62
N PHE A 16 -7.96 5.88 3.63
CA PHE A 16 -9.06 4.93 3.75
C PHE A 16 -9.35 4.56 5.21
N SER A 17 -10.57 4.11 5.49
CA SER A 17 -10.94 3.64 6.83
C SER A 17 -10.31 2.28 7.14
N ASN A 18 -9.89 2.06 8.39
CA ASN A 18 -9.44 0.74 8.88
C ASN A 18 -10.46 -0.37 8.62
N ARG A 19 -11.75 -0.03 8.52
CA ARG A 19 -12.84 -0.96 8.22
C ARG A 19 -12.81 -1.53 6.81
N LEU A 20 -11.95 -1.03 5.92
CA LEU A 20 -11.77 -1.55 4.57
C LEU A 20 -10.66 -2.59 4.47
N LEU A 21 -9.86 -2.77 5.53
CA LEU A 21 -8.86 -3.84 5.62
C LEU A 21 -9.53 -5.18 5.86
N ARG A 22 -9.05 -6.20 5.13
CA ARG A 22 -9.49 -7.59 5.23
C ARG A 22 -8.25 -8.45 5.40
N LEU A 23 -8.22 -9.23 6.47
CA LEU A 23 -7.20 -10.25 6.64
C LEU A 23 -7.50 -11.38 5.64
N THR A 24 -6.63 -11.60 4.66
CA THR A 24 -6.78 -12.75 3.78
C THR A 24 -6.28 -14.00 4.49
N ALA A 25 -7.19 -14.95 4.71
CA ALA A 25 -6.89 -16.25 5.29
C ALA A 25 -6.18 -17.15 4.28
N GLY A 26 -4.92 -16.81 4.00
CA GLY A 26 -3.91 -17.77 3.60
C GLY A 26 -2.91 -17.79 4.74
N LEU A 27 -2.80 -18.90 5.46
CA LEU A 27 -1.57 -19.21 6.18
C LEU A 27 -0.49 -19.41 5.12
N SER A 28 -0.07 -18.32 4.46
CA SER A 28 1.22 -18.29 3.84
C SER A 28 2.19 -18.65 4.97
N GLN A 29 3.22 -19.44 4.69
CA GLN A 29 4.26 -19.67 5.71
C GLN A 29 5.01 -18.37 6.10
N ARG A 30 4.61 -17.22 5.54
CA ARG A 30 5.27 -15.93 5.66
C ARG A 30 4.60 -15.02 6.69
N GLY A 31 3.29 -15.16 6.97
CA GLY A 31 2.59 -14.43 8.02
C GLY A 31 1.30 -13.73 7.54
N PRO A 32 0.73 -12.80 8.32
CA PRO A 32 -0.54 -12.15 8.00
C PRO A 32 -0.40 -11.21 6.80
N VAL A 33 -1.41 -11.24 5.93
CA VAL A 33 -1.53 -10.37 4.75
C VAL A 33 -2.85 -9.60 4.85
N TRP A 34 -2.76 -8.27 4.82
CA TRP A 34 -3.93 -7.40 4.84
C TRP A 34 -4.21 -6.88 3.44
N GLN A 35 -5.42 -7.09 2.94
CA GLN A 35 -5.85 -6.52 1.68
C GLN A 35 -6.88 -5.42 1.91
N MET A 36 -6.91 -4.47 0.99
CA MET A 36 -7.94 -3.44 0.95
C MET A 36 -8.79 -3.63 -0.31
N ASN A 37 -10.10 -3.39 -0.20
CA ASN A 37 -10.95 -3.25 -1.38
C ASN A 37 -10.42 -2.11 -2.28
N PRO A 38 -10.59 -2.17 -3.61
CA PRO A 38 -10.04 -1.13 -4.49
C PRO A 38 -10.49 0.26 -4.09
N GLN A 39 -9.55 1.20 -3.91
CA GLN A 39 -9.83 2.57 -3.48
C GLN A 39 -9.30 3.61 -4.47
N PRO A 40 -9.89 4.81 -4.50
CA PRO A 40 -9.29 5.95 -5.18
C PRO A 40 -7.88 6.24 -4.63
N VAL A 41 -6.94 6.50 -5.54
CA VAL A 41 -5.59 6.95 -5.23
C VAL A 41 -5.32 8.27 -5.95
N THR A 42 -4.74 9.22 -5.23
CA THR A 42 -4.25 10.46 -5.83
C THR A 42 -2.82 10.25 -6.27
N LEU A 43 -2.52 10.56 -7.53
CA LEU A 43 -1.20 10.44 -8.12
C LEU A 43 -0.64 11.81 -8.44
N ASN A 44 0.64 12.01 -8.15
CA ASN A 44 1.33 13.26 -8.43
C ASN A 44 1.52 13.43 -9.93
N GLY A 45 1.06 14.56 -10.49
CA GLY A 45 1.21 14.88 -11.92
C GLY A 45 0.36 14.02 -12.86
N ARG A 46 -0.52 13.17 -12.33
CA ARG A 46 -1.39 12.27 -13.11
C ARG A 46 -2.84 12.38 -12.63
N ALA A 47 -3.78 11.96 -13.48
CA ALA A 47 -5.17 11.82 -13.06
C ALA A 47 -5.28 10.77 -11.93
N PRO A 48 -6.23 10.93 -10.98
CA PRO A 48 -6.52 9.91 -9.99
C PRO A 48 -6.82 8.55 -10.64
N SER A 49 -6.48 7.47 -9.95
CA SER A 49 -6.72 6.10 -10.39
C SER A 49 -7.40 5.29 -9.29
N ILE A 50 -7.65 4.01 -9.55
CA ILE A 50 -8.02 3.03 -8.54
C ILE A 50 -6.78 2.20 -8.20
N ILE A 51 -6.58 1.91 -6.91
CA ILE A 51 -5.51 1.03 -6.44
C ILE A 51 -6.06 -0.21 -5.74
N HIS A 52 -5.51 -1.37 -6.11
CA HIS A 52 -5.64 -2.65 -5.43
C HIS A 52 -4.38 -2.85 -4.60
N ALA A 53 -4.50 -2.91 -3.27
CA ALA A 53 -3.34 -2.94 -2.39
C ALA A 53 -3.35 -4.12 -1.40
N SER A 54 -2.19 -4.77 -1.23
CA SER A 54 -1.88 -5.64 -0.11
C SER A 54 -0.80 -5.02 0.78
N PHE A 55 -0.88 -5.33 2.07
CA PHE A 55 0.04 -4.87 3.10
C PHE A 55 0.57 -6.06 3.90
N GLU A 56 1.89 -6.15 3.96
CA GLU A 56 2.64 -7.23 4.60
C GLU A 56 3.80 -6.66 5.42
N SER A 57 4.44 -7.52 6.21
CA SER A 57 5.68 -7.16 6.91
C SER A 57 6.88 -7.25 5.97
N LEU A 58 7.81 -6.32 6.06
CA LEU A 58 9.08 -6.32 5.32
C LEU A 58 9.94 -7.56 5.56
N VAL A 59 9.76 -8.24 6.69
CA VAL A 59 10.39 -9.54 6.96
C VAL A 59 10.01 -10.60 5.92
N GLN A 60 8.88 -10.43 5.23
CA GLN A 60 8.36 -11.34 4.22
C GLN A 60 8.81 -10.97 2.78
N SER A 61 9.43 -9.80 2.60
CA SER A 61 9.87 -9.31 1.30
C SER A 61 11.01 -10.18 0.76
N HIS A 62 10.85 -10.69 -0.47
CA HIS A 62 11.80 -11.64 -1.07
C HIS A 62 13.19 -11.02 -1.35
N ASN A 63 13.23 -9.70 -1.53
CA ASN A 63 14.42 -8.94 -1.93
C ASN A 63 14.70 -7.74 -1.00
N GLY A 64 14.01 -7.66 0.15
CA GLY A 64 14.15 -6.55 1.09
C GLY A 64 13.61 -5.20 0.57
N THR A 65 12.79 -5.22 -0.48
CA THR A 65 12.15 -4.02 -1.02
C THR A 65 10.87 -3.69 -0.26
N LEU A 66 10.51 -2.41 -0.25
CA LEU A 66 9.28 -1.92 0.37
C LEU A 66 8.02 -2.29 -0.41
N GLY A 67 8.16 -2.92 -1.58
CA GLY A 67 7.01 -3.31 -2.38
C GLY A 67 7.25 -3.30 -3.87
N SER A 68 6.18 -3.67 -4.58
CA SER A 68 6.07 -3.56 -6.02
C SER A 68 4.78 -2.82 -6.39
N LEU A 69 4.84 -1.97 -7.42
CA LEU A 69 3.73 -1.22 -7.95
C LEU A 69 3.68 -1.37 -9.46
N TRP A 70 2.56 -1.81 -10.00
CA TRP A 70 2.36 -1.94 -11.45
C TRP A 70 0.95 -1.52 -11.85
N GLU A 71 0.78 -1.17 -13.12
CA GLU A 71 -0.49 -0.71 -13.68
C GLU A 71 -1.02 -1.73 -14.69
N ASN A 72 -2.33 -2.00 -14.64
CA ASN A 72 -3.05 -2.83 -15.62
C ASN A 72 -4.36 -2.15 -16.02
N GLU A 73 -5.20 -2.82 -16.81
CA GLU A 73 -6.48 -2.31 -17.29
C GLU A 73 -7.49 -1.97 -16.19
N HIS A 74 -7.27 -2.46 -14.96
CA HIS A 74 -8.12 -2.21 -13.79
C HIS A 74 -7.60 -1.09 -12.88
N GLY A 75 -6.40 -0.58 -13.13
CA GLY A 75 -5.77 0.48 -12.37
C GLY A 75 -4.40 0.06 -11.81
N LEU A 76 -4.03 0.64 -10.68
CA LEU A 76 -2.79 0.34 -9.98
C LEU A 76 -2.95 -0.89 -9.09
N ASN A 77 -1.88 -1.68 -9.01
CA ASN A 77 -1.76 -2.82 -8.12
C ASN A 77 -0.49 -2.61 -7.31
N GLY A 78 -0.61 -2.71 -5.99
CA GLY A 78 0.48 -2.46 -5.05
C GLY A 78 0.61 -3.59 -4.04
N GLU A 79 1.80 -4.17 -3.96
CA GLU A 79 2.23 -4.99 -2.84
C GLU A 79 3.13 -4.11 -1.98
N PHE A 80 2.72 -3.84 -0.73
CA PHE A 80 3.45 -2.94 0.16
C PHE A 80 3.95 -3.67 1.40
N TYR A 81 5.24 -3.57 1.64
CA TYR A 81 5.93 -4.19 2.76
C TYR A 81 6.37 -3.13 3.77
N PHE A 82 5.68 -3.08 4.91
CA PHE A 82 6.02 -2.16 6.00
C PHE A 82 7.08 -2.75 6.92
N GLU A 83 8.01 -1.93 7.41
CA GLU A 83 8.89 -2.35 8.50
C GLU A 83 8.06 -2.85 9.69
N PRO A 84 8.57 -3.80 10.51
CA PRO A 84 7.79 -4.47 11.54
C PRO A 84 7.02 -3.53 12.47
N ALA A 85 7.63 -2.42 12.91
CA ALA A 85 6.97 -1.46 13.78
C ALA A 85 5.75 -0.80 13.13
N TYR A 86 5.84 -0.40 11.86
CA TYR A 86 4.70 0.17 11.13
C TYR A 86 3.66 -0.88 10.78
N PHE A 87 4.09 -2.11 10.48
CA PHE A 87 3.19 -3.21 10.23
C PHE A 87 2.38 -3.58 11.49
N ASP A 88 3.00 -3.59 12.67
CA ASP A 88 2.31 -3.79 13.94
C ASP A 88 1.27 -2.70 14.22
N LEU A 89 1.58 -1.43 13.90
CA LEU A 89 0.60 -0.35 13.97
C LEU A 89 -0.58 -0.56 13.03
N LEU A 90 -0.32 -1.00 11.79
CA LEU A 90 -1.38 -1.35 10.84
C LEU A 90 -2.26 -2.49 11.36
N GLN A 91 -1.65 -3.54 11.92
CA GLN A 91 -2.38 -4.67 12.52
C GLN A 91 -3.27 -4.21 13.68
N GLN A 92 -2.72 -3.40 14.59
CA GLN A 92 -3.47 -2.85 15.71
C GLN A 92 -4.65 -1.98 15.24
N ALA A 93 -4.42 -1.13 14.22
CA ALA A 93 -5.48 -0.30 13.65
C ALA A 93 -6.57 -1.12 12.95
N ALA A 94 -6.19 -2.14 12.19
CA ALA A 94 -7.11 -3.04 11.49
C ALA A 94 -8.02 -3.81 12.48
N LEU A 95 -7.47 -4.21 13.62
CA LEU A 95 -8.18 -4.93 14.67
C LEU A 95 -8.91 -4.01 15.66
N SER A 96 -8.71 -2.69 15.58
CA SER A 96 -9.29 -1.72 16.50
C SER A 96 -10.81 -1.59 16.32
N ALA A 97 -11.52 -1.40 17.44
CA ALA A 97 -12.93 -0.99 17.43
C ALA A 97 -13.12 0.52 17.17
N ALA A 98 -12.06 1.32 17.19
CA ALA A 98 -12.13 2.74 16.83
C ALA A 98 -12.35 2.93 15.31
N ASP A 99 -12.98 4.05 14.94
CA ASP A 99 -13.01 4.50 13.55
C ASP A 99 -11.73 5.30 13.26
N LEU A 100 -10.87 4.70 12.44
CA LEU A 100 -9.54 5.22 12.13
C LEU A 100 -9.43 5.45 10.63
N GLU A 101 -8.77 6.54 10.26
CA GLU A 101 -8.28 6.79 8.92
C GLU A 101 -6.81 6.38 8.84
N LEU A 102 -6.48 5.54 7.86
CA LEU A 102 -5.12 5.22 7.48
C LEU A 102 -4.82 6.00 6.22
N THR A 103 -3.69 6.71 6.19
CA THR A 103 -3.14 7.27 4.96
C THR A 103 -1.83 6.59 4.65
N VAL A 104 -1.74 6.02 3.43
CA VAL A 104 -0.51 5.45 2.90
C VAL A 104 0.01 6.39 1.82
N ILE A 105 1.26 6.81 1.97
CA ILE A 105 2.00 7.61 1.00
C ILE A 105 3.10 6.74 0.42
N PHE A 106 3.21 6.72 -0.90
CA PHE A 106 4.17 5.87 -1.59
C PHE A 106 4.88 6.60 -2.74
N GLY A 107 6.06 6.10 -3.07
CA GLY A 107 6.81 6.43 -4.27
C GLY A 107 7.45 5.17 -4.84
N ALA A 108 7.32 4.96 -6.14
CA ALA A 108 7.83 3.79 -6.84
C ALA A 108 8.55 4.17 -8.13
N ARG A 109 9.67 3.50 -8.39
CA ARG A 109 10.50 3.66 -9.58
C ARG A 109 10.75 2.28 -10.17
N ASP A 110 10.62 2.14 -11.48
CA ASP A 110 10.82 0.86 -12.18
C ASP A 110 10.01 -0.28 -11.54
N GLN A 111 8.77 0.04 -11.16
CA GLN A 111 7.84 -0.84 -10.43
C GLN A 111 8.24 -1.20 -9.00
N GLN A 112 9.41 -0.79 -8.52
CA GLN A 112 9.83 -1.02 -7.14
C GLN A 112 9.43 0.15 -6.25
N VAL A 113 8.79 -0.14 -5.11
CA VAL A 113 8.47 0.89 -4.11
C VAL A 113 9.76 1.31 -3.38
N GLU A 114 10.10 2.59 -3.49
CA GLU A 114 11.29 3.21 -2.87
C GLU A 114 10.93 3.98 -1.60
N THR A 115 9.69 4.46 -1.50
CA THR A 115 9.19 5.20 -0.34
C THR A 115 7.85 4.64 0.05
N LEU A 116 7.67 4.37 1.34
CA LEU A 116 6.41 3.91 1.89
C LEU A 116 6.26 4.47 3.31
N MET A 117 5.17 5.17 3.56
CA MET A 117 4.85 5.72 4.87
C MET A 117 3.38 5.44 5.20
N LEU A 118 3.13 5.16 6.47
CA LEU A 118 1.80 4.96 7.03
C LEU A 118 1.55 6.01 8.11
N THR A 119 0.41 6.71 8.01
CA THR A 119 -0.11 7.55 9.07
C THR A 119 -1.49 7.06 9.51
N LEU A 120 -1.75 7.19 10.81
CA LEU A 120 -3.02 6.81 11.43
C LEU A 120 -3.61 8.04 12.10
N GLN A 121 -4.90 8.29 11.86
CA GLN A 121 -5.64 9.37 12.50
C GLN A 121 -6.99 8.87 13.00
N HIS A 122 -7.39 9.32 14.18
CA HIS A 122 -8.75 9.10 14.66
C HIS A 122 -9.72 9.93 13.83
N LYS A 123 -10.80 9.33 13.35
CA LYS A 123 -11.91 10.10 12.81
C LYS A 123 -12.66 10.74 13.98
N THR A 124 -12.49 12.04 14.16
CA THR A 124 -13.37 12.82 15.03
C THR A 124 -14.70 13.00 14.30
N ALA A 125 -15.76 12.44 14.87
CA ALA A 125 -17.14 12.64 14.39
C ALA A 125 -17.53 14.11 14.42
#